data_AF-A0A643BSX1-F1
#
_entry.id   AF-A0A643BSX1-F1
#
_cell.length_a   1.000
_cell.length_b   1.000
_cell.length_c   1.000
_cell.angle_alpha   90.00
_cell.angle_beta   90.00
_cell.angle_gamma   90.00
#
_symmetry.space_group_name_H-M   'P 1'
#
loop_
_entity.id
_entity.type
_entity.pdbx_description
1 polymer ?
#
loop_
_entity_poly.entity_id
_entity_poly.type
_entity_poly.pdbx_seq_one_letter_code
_entity_poly.pdbx_strand_id
1 'polypeptide(L)'
;QLLPANRNTPSPIDPDTIQVPVGYEPDPADLALSSIPGQEMFDPRKRKFSEEELKPQPMIKKARKVFIPDDLKNNMAAKRSRDARRLKENQIAIRASFLEKENSALRQEVADLRKELGKCKNILAKYEARHGPL
;
A
#
# COMPACT_ATOMS: atom_id res chain seq x y z
N GLN A 1 -0.01 -47.11 -18.71
CA GLN A 1 -0.85 -46.61 -17.59
C GLN A 1 -0.69 -45.10 -17.54
N LEU A 2 -1.75 -44.36 -17.85
CA LEU A 2 -1.80 -42.90 -17.71
C LEU A 2 -1.96 -42.59 -16.22
N LEU A 3 -0.98 -41.90 -15.62
CA LEU A 3 -1.10 -41.38 -14.26
C LEU A 3 -2.27 -40.39 -14.21
N PRO A 4 -3.15 -40.44 -13.20
CA PRO A 4 -4.27 -39.51 -13.12
C PRO A 4 -3.74 -38.09 -12.90
N ALA A 5 -4.08 -37.19 -13.81
CA ALA A 5 -3.81 -35.77 -13.74
C ALA A 5 -4.68 -35.08 -12.68
N ASN A 6 -4.58 -35.52 -11.43
CA ASN A 6 -5.23 -34.84 -10.30
C ASN A 6 -4.18 -34.00 -9.55
N ARG A 7 -3.53 -33.11 -10.30
CA ARG A 7 -2.79 -32.00 -9.69
C ARG A 7 -3.82 -30.91 -9.40
N ASN A 8 -4.36 -30.92 -8.19
CA ASN A 8 -5.03 -29.76 -7.58
C ASN A 8 -3.99 -28.64 -7.35
N THR A 9 -3.34 -28.16 -8.41
CA THR A 9 -2.57 -26.93 -8.33
C THR A 9 -3.60 -25.79 -8.34
N PRO A 10 -3.68 -24.97 -7.28
CA PRO A 10 -4.48 -23.75 -7.36
C PRO A 10 -4.03 -22.97 -8.60
N SER A 11 -4.99 -22.43 -9.36
CA SER A 11 -4.69 -21.50 -10.45
C SER A 11 -3.75 -20.39 -9.97
N PRO A 12 -2.92 -19.79 -10.85
CA PRO A 12 -2.05 -18.69 -10.45
C PRO A 12 -2.85 -17.63 -9.71
N ILE A 13 -2.51 -17.40 -8.44
CA ILE A 13 -3.17 -16.38 -7.62
C ILE A 13 -2.63 -15.03 -8.10
N ASP A 14 -3.52 -14.10 -8.44
CA ASP A 14 -3.12 -12.73 -8.76
C ASP A 14 -2.60 -12.06 -7.47
N PRO A 15 -1.31 -11.67 -7.39
CA PRO A 15 -0.76 -11.07 -6.18
C PRO A 15 -1.46 -9.77 -5.77
N ASP A 16 -2.04 -9.02 -6.71
CA ASP A 16 -2.79 -7.79 -6.40
C ASP A 16 -4.12 -8.05 -5.68
N THR A 17 -4.63 -9.30 -5.71
CA THR A 17 -5.88 -9.69 -5.02
C THR A 17 -5.65 -10.17 -3.59
N ILE A 18 -4.40 -10.40 -3.19
CA ILE A 18 -4.06 -10.89 -1.86
C ILE A 18 -4.26 -9.75 -0.86
N GLN A 19 -5.20 -9.94 0.07
CA GLN A 19 -5.43 -9.02 1.18
C GLN A 19 -5.08 -9.70 2.48
N VAL A 20 -4.16 -9.10 3.23
CA VAL A 20 -3.83 -9.54 4.58
C VAL A 20 -4.69 -8.79 5.58
N PRO A 21 -5.22 -9.44 6.62
CA PRO A 21 -5.85 -8.74 7.72
C PRO A 21 -4.86 -7.78 8.39
N VAL A 22 -5.04 -6.47 8.20
CA VAL A 22 -4.23 -5.44 8.84
C VAL A 22 -5.10 -4.66 9.81
N GLY A 23 -4.78 -4.73 11.12
CA GLY A 23 -5.35 -3.89 12.18
C GLY A 23 -4.85 -2.45 12.12
N TYR A 24 -5.06 -1.80 10.97
CA TYR A 24 -4.71 -0.41 10.74
C TYR A 24 -5.95 0.46 10.74
N GLU A 25 -6.11 1.25 11.79
CA GLU A 25 -7.08 2.34 11.88
C GLU A 25 -6.28 3.64 12.02
N PRO A 26 -6.30 4.54 11.01
CA PRO A 26 -5.66 5.84 11.12
C PRO A 26 -6.43 6.73 12.11
N ASP A 27 -5.74 7.68 12.73
CA ASP A 27 -6.40 8.69 13.55
C ASP A 27 -7.43 9.47 12.71
N PRO A 28 -8.66 9.70 13.21
CA PRO A 28 -9.69 10.43 12.47
C PRO A 28 -9.26 11.84 12.02
N ALA A 29 -8.43 12.53 12.81
CA ALA A 29 -7.91 13.84 12.46
C ALA A 29 -6.92 13.75 11.28
N ASP A 30 -6.01 12.77 11.30
CA ASP A 30 -5.07 12.55 10.20
C ASP A 30 -5.81 12.18 8.92
N LEU A 31 -6.83 11.32 9.04
CA LEU A 31 -7.67 10.91 7.93
C LEU A 31 -8.43 12.09 7.32
N ALA A 32 -8.98 12.97 8.16
CA ALA A 32 -9.63 14.20 7.71
C ALA A 32 -8.65 15.16 7.01
N LEU A 33 -7.44 15.32 7.55
CA LEU A 33 -6.37 16.14 6.95
C LEU A 33 -5.79 15.58 5.65
N SER A 34 -6.01 14.29 5.37
CA SER A 34 -5.55 13.60 4.16
C SER A 34 -6.64 13.50 3.08
N SER A 35 -7.88 13.84 3.43
CA SER A 35 -9.04 13.75 2.55
C SER A 35 -9.39 15.11 1.95
N ILE A 36 -9.88 15.11 0.71
CA ILE A 36 -10.33 16.33 0.03
C ILE A 36 -11.82 16.53 0.35
N PRO A 37 -12.25 17.69 0.89
CA PRO A 37 -13.66 17.95 1.14
C PRO A 37 -14.51 17.79 -0.13
N GLY A 38 -15.60 17.03 -0.03
CA GLY A 38 -16.49 16.73 -1.16
C GLY A 38 -16.01 15.61 -2.08
N GLN A 39 -14.92 14.93 -1.75
CA GLN A 39 -14.47 13.70 -2.41
C GLN A 39 -14.58 12.49 -1.46
N GLU A 40 -14.37 11.29 -2.00
CA GLU A 40 -14.27 10.08 -1.20
C GLU A 40 -13.15 10.22 -0.15
N MET A 41 -13.39 9.65 1.04
CA MET A 41 -12.41 9.63 2.13
C MET A 41 -11.13 8.94 1.65
N PHE A 42 -9.98 9.48 2.05
CA PHE A 42 -8.68 8.91 1.66
C PHE A 42 -8.52 7.47 2.17
N ASP A 43 -8.32 6.54 1.26
CA ASP A 43 -8.06 5.13 1.58
C ASP A 43 -6.57 4.79 1.32
N PRO A 44 -5.75 4.55 2.36
CA PRO A 44 -4.34 4.22 2.19
C PRO A 44 -4.10 2.86 1.50
N ARG A 45 -5.10 1.96 1.51
CA ARG A 45 -5.03 0.65 0.84
C ARG A 45 -5.11 0.80 -0.68
N LYS A 46 -5.97 1.71 -1.16
CA LYS A 46 -6.27 1.86 -2.59
C LYS A 46 -5.37 2.88 -3.29
N ARG A 47 -4.96 3.96 -2.60
CA ARG A 47 -4.17 5.02 -3.24
C ARG A 47 -2.82 4.46 -3.68
N LYS A 48 -2.46 4.50 -4.96
CA LYS A 48 -1.08 4.27 -5.44
C LYS A 48 -0.43 5.60 -5.85
N PHE A 49 0.71 5.97 -5.26
CA PHE A 49 1.49 7.14 -5.71
C PHE A 49 2.35 6.75 -6.90
N SER A 50 2.30 7.54 -7.98
CA SER A 50 3.21 7.34 -9.11
C SER A 50 4.60 7.88 -8.79
N GLU A 51 5.63 7.36 -9.47
CA GLU A 51 7.00 7.88 -9.31
C GLU A 51 7.09 9.37 -9.65
N GLU A 52 6.32 9.81 -10.66
CA GLU A 52 6.20 11.22 -11.04
C GLU A 52 5.58 12.08 -9.91
N GLU A 53 4.60 11.54 -9.19
CA GLU A 53 4.06 12.21 -8.01
C GLU A 53 5.09 12.24 -6.87
N LEU A 54 6.01 11.29 -6.75
CA LEU A 54 6.98 11.33 -5.66
C LEU A 54 8.16 12.27 -5.93
N LYS A 55 8.37 12.67 -7.19
CA LYS A 55 9.44 13.61 -7.54
C LYS A 55 9.20 15.01 -6.94
N PRO A 56 10.28 15.71 -6.55
CA PRO A 56 10.20 17.12 -6.20
C PRO A 56 9.56 17.93 -7.33
N GLN A 57 8.65 18.85 -7.00
CA GLN A 57 8.08 19.71 -8.03
C GLN A 57 9.16 20.61 -8.65
N PRO A 58 9.15 20.77 -9.99
CA PRO A 58 10.10 21.63 -10.66
C PRO A 58 9.92 23.07 -10.22
N MET A 59 11.03 23.81 -10.10
CA MET A 59 10.98 25.23 -9.77
C MET A 59 10.41 26.02 -10.95
N ILE A 60 9.14 26.42 -10.83
CA ILE A 60 8.49 27.28 -11.82
C ILE A 60 9.02 28.70 -11.64
N LYS A 61 9.71 29.22 -12.65
CA LYS A 61 10.20 30.60 -12.64
C LYS A 61 9.00 31.55 -12.58
N LYS A 62 9.07 32.53 -11.68
CA LYS A 62 8.04 33.56 -11.52
C LYS A 62 7.76 34.24 -12.86
N ALA A 63 6.50 34.25 -13.30
CA ALA A 63 6.10 34.97 -14.50
C ALA A 63 6.29 36.49 -14.30
N ARG A 64 6.51 37.22 -15.40
CA ARG A 64 6.59 38.69 -15.38
C ARG A 64 5.31 39.28 -14.78
N LYS A 65 5.47 40.29 -13.93
CA LYS A 65 4.39 40.93 -13.18
C LYS A 65 3.41 41.59 -14.16
N VAL A 66 2.20 41.04 -14.28
CA VAL A 66 1.07 41.75 -14.89
C VAL A 66 0.47 42.62 -13.79
N PHE A 67 0.32 43.93 -14.03
CA PHE A 67 -0.14 44.89 -13.04
C PHE A 67 -1.64 44.65 -12.75
N ILE A 68 -1.89 43.84 -11.72
CA ILE A 68 -3.20 43.57 -11.13
C ILE A 68 -3.06 44.00 -9.65
N PRO A 69 -4.08 44.60 -9.01
CA PRO A 69 -4.01 44.95 -7.59
C PRO A 69 -3.44 43.79 -6.74
N ASP A 70 -2.33 44.06 -6.05
CA ASP A 70 -1.31 43.07 -5.62
C ASP A 70 -1.79 42.11 -4.52
N ASP A 71 -2.77 42.50 -3.70
CA ASP A 71 -2.96 41.85 -2.38
C ASP A 71 -3.78 40.56 -2.39
N LEU A 72 -4.56 40.30 -3.44
CA LEU A 72 -5.53 39.19 -3.45
C LEU A 72 -5.05 37.96 -4.24
N LYS A 73 -4.33 38.11 -5.35
CA LYS A 73 -4.01 36.97 -6.25
C LYS A 73 -2.77 36.16 -5.84
N ASN A 74 -1.73 36.80 -5.33
CA ASN A 74 -0.48 36.10 -4.99
C ASN A 74 -0.62 35.27 -3.69
N ASN A 75 -1.27 35.85 -2.69
CA ASN A 75 -1.54 35.19 -1.41
C ASN A 75 -2.39 33.93 -1.58
N MET A 76 -3.41 33.98 -2.45
CA MET A 76 -4.25 32.82 -2.76
C MET A 76 -3.47 31.71 -3.48
N ALA A 77 -2.63 32.05 -4.47
CA ALA A 77 -1.83 31.05 -5.19
C ALA A 77 -0.81 30.37 -4.27
N ALA A 78 -0.11 31.15 -3.45
CA ALA A 78 0.84 30.62 -2.47
C ALA A 78 0.15 29.72 -1.42
N LYS A 79 -1.01 30.14 -0.91
CA LYS A 79 -1.83 29.32 0.00
C LYS A 79 -2.24 28.01 -0.65
N ARG A 80 -2.80 28.05 -1.86
CA ARG A 80 -3.23 26.86 -2.60
C ARG A 80 -2.07 25.87 -2.83
N SER A 81 -0.89 26.37 -3.17
CA SER A 81 0.30 25.53 -3.35
C SER A 81 0.74 24.85 -2.05
N ARG A 82 0.73 25.60 -0.93
CA ARG A 82 1.06 25.05 0.40
C ARG A 82 0.06 24.00 0.85
N ASP A 83 -1.25 24.28 0.71
CA ASP A 83 -2.31 23.37 1.10
C ASP A 83 -2.24 22.07 0.27
N ALA A 84 -2.00 22.18 -1.05
CA ALA A 84 -1.83 21.01 -1.93
C ALA A 84 -0.59 20.17 -1.55
N ARG A 85 0.53 20.81 -1.20
CA ARG A 85 1.73 20.11 -0.72
C ARG A 85 1.45 19.37 0.58
N ARG A 86 0.86 20.07 1.57
CA ARG A 86 0.55 19.48 2.88
C ARG A 86 -0.39 18.29 2.76
N LEU A 87 -1.45 18.43 1.96
CA LEU A 87 -2.38 17.32 1.69
C LEU A 87 -1.65 16.08 1.17
N LYS A 88 -0.75 16.25 0.21
CA LYS A 88 0.05 15.16 -0.36
C LYS A 88 0.98 14.54 0.66
N GLU A 89 1.64 15.35 1.49
CA GLU A 89 2.49 14.87 2.58
C GLU A 89 1.69 14.03 3.60
N ASN A 90 0.50 14.48 3.99
CA ASN A 90 -0.39 13.74 4.88
C ASN A 90 -0.82 12.39 4.29
N GLN A 91 -1.21 12.38 3.00
CA GLN A 91 -1.56 11.15 2.30
C GLN A 91 -0.38 10.16 2.22
N ILE A 92 0.85 10.66 2.00
CA ILE A 92 2.06 9.83 2.02
C ILE A 92 2.28 9.26 3.41
N ALA A 93 2.15 10.06 4.47
CA ALA A 93 2.37 9.63 5.84
C ALA A 93 1.40 8.51 6.27
N ILE A 94 0.10 8.70 6.07
CA ILE A 94 -0.91 7.66 6.38
C ILE A 94 -0.65 6.40 5.56
N ARG A 95 -0.31 6.55 4.28
CA ARG A 95 -0.03 5.38 3.44
C ARG A 95 1.23 4.64 3.87
N ALA A 96 2.30 5.35 4.22
CA ALA A 96 3.52 4.73 4.71
C ALA A 96 3.25 3.92 5.98
N SER A 97 2.52 4.51 6.95
CA SER A 97 2.14 3.80 8.18
C SER A 97 1.28 2.56 7.92
N PHE A 98 0.34 2.64 6.97
CA PHE A 98 -0.42 1.47 6.53
C PHE A 98 0.49 0.37 5.95
N LEU A 99 1.37 0.72 5.01
CA LEU A 99 2.27 -0.22 4.36
C LEU A 99 3.27 -0.86 5.35
N GLU A 100 3.70 -0.14 6.39
CA GLU A 100 4.54 -0.69 7.45
C GLU A 100 3.81 -1.78 8.26
N LYS A 101 2.54 -1.52 8.62
CA LYS A 101 1.71 -2.53 9.31
C LYS A 101 1.41 -3.72 8.40
N GLU A 102 1.07 -3.48 7.14
CA GLU A 102 0.81 -4.53 6.15
C GLU A 102 2.06 -5.39 5.90
N ASN A 103 3.23 -4.78 5.75
CA ASN A 103 4.49 -5.52 5.60
C ASN A 103 4.78 -6.39 6.84
N SER A 104 4.51 -5.86 8.03
CA SER A 104 4.66 -6.62 9.27
C SER A 104 3.71 -7.82 9.33
N ALA A 105 2.44 -7.64 8.92
CA ALA A 105 1.46 -8.72 8.84
C ALA A 105 1.86 -9.78 7.81
N LEU A 106 2.29 -9.36 6.61
CA LEU A 106 2.81 -10.25 5.56
C LEU A 106 4.02 -11.07 6.05
N ARG A 107 4.95 -10.46 6.79
CA ARG A 107 6.10 -11.17 7.36
C ARG A 107 5.66 -12.25 8.36
N GLN A 108 4.63 -11.95 9.16
CA GLN A 108 4.06 -12.92 10.10
C GLN A 108 3.39 -14.09 9.36
N GLU A 109 2.55 -13.82 8.37
CA GLU A 109 1.94 -14.84 7.50
C GLU A 109 2.98 -15.75 6.84
N VAL A 110 4.07 -15.17 6.32
CA VAL A 110 5.19 -15.94 5.75
C VAL A 110 5.86 -16.83 6.81
N ALA A 111 6.04 -16.35 8.03
CA ALA A 111 6.61 -17.14 9.12
C ALA A 111 5.72 -18.32 9.50
N ASP A 112 4.40 -18.10 9.59
CA ASP A 112 3.42 -19.12 9.94
C ASP A 112 3.29 -20.18 8.82
N LEU A 113 3.23 -19.77 7.56
CA LEU A 113 3.24 -20.69 6.41
C LEU A 113 4.51 -21.54 6.38
N ARG A 114 5.68 -20.97 6.67
CA ARG A 114 6.94 -21.73 6.74
C ARG A 114 6.91 -22.75 7.88
N LYS A 115 6.32 -22.42 9.02
CA LYS A 115 6.16 -23.32 10.17
C LYS A 115 5.22 -24.48 9.83
N GLU A 116 4.07 -24.22 9.22
CA GLU A 116 3.14 -25.27 8.79
C GLU A 116 3.75 -26.17 7.71
N LEU A 117 4.45 -25.59 6.73
CA LEU A 117 5.18 -26.38 5.73
C LEU A 117 6.23 -27.30 6.38
N GLY A 118 6.96 -26.80 7.38
CA GLY A 118 7.91 -27.60 8.16
C GLY A 118 7.23 -28.77 8.88
N LYS A 119 6.06 -28.55 9.50
CA LYS A 119 5.28 -29.62 10.14
C LYS A 119 4.82 -30.67 9.12
N CYS A 120 4.28 -30.24 7.97
CA CYS A 120 3.85 -31.15 6.91
C CYS A 120 5.01 -32.00 6.38
N LYS A 121 6.18 -31.38 6.13
CA LYS A 121 7.39 -32.11 5.72
C LYS A 121 7.83 -33.14 6.76
N ASN A 122 7.77 -32.80 8.06
CA ASN A 122 8.09 -33.73 9.14
C ASN A 122 7.11 -34.91 9.20
N ILE A 123 5.82 -34.67 8.97
CA ILE A 123 4.80 -35.73 8.93
C ILE A 123 5.05 -36.65 7.73
N LEU A 124 5.30 -36.07 6.54
CA LEU A 124 5.62 -36.83 5.32
C LEU A 124 6.88 -37.68 5.51
N ALA A 125 7.96 -37.12 6.03
CA ALA A 125 9.19 -37.88 6.30
C ALA A 125 8.96 -39.06 7.26
N LYS A 126 8.15 -38.87 8.31
CA LYS A 126 7.77 -39.96 9.25
C LYS A 126 6.86 -41.01 8.60
N TYR A 127 6.04 -40.62 7.64
CA TYR A 127 5.21 -41.55 6.88
C TYR A 127 6.07 -42.38 5.92
N GLU A 128 6.91 -41.73 5.12
CA GLU A 128 7.81 -42.36 4.17
C GLU A 128 8.77 -43.34 4.85
N ALA A 129 9.30 -42.98 6.03
CA ALA A 129 10.15 -43.86 6.83
C ALA A 129 9.45 -45.15 7.30
N ARG A 130 8.12 -45.14 7.45
CA ARG A 130 7.33 -46.30 7.89
C ARG A 130 6.74 -47.13 6.76
N HIS A 131 6.36 -46.47 5.66
CA HIS A 131 5.56 -47.10 4.60
C HIS A 131 6.27 -47.16 3.25
N GLY A 132 7.49 -46.63 3.16
CA GLY A 132 8.17 -46.41 1.88
C GLY A 132 7.72 -45.09 1.23
N PRO A 133 8.41 -44.68 0.15
CA PRO A 133 8.07 -43.46 -0.58
C PRO A 133 6.64 -43.55 -1.16
N LEU A 134 5.94 -42.42 -1.14
CA LEU A 134 4.62 -42.25 -1.78
C LEU A 134 4.71 -42.37 -3.31
#